data_AF-K1QST1-F1
#
_entry.id   AF-K1QST1-F1
#
_cell.length_a   1.000
_cell.length_b   1.000
_cell.length_c   1.000
_cell.angle_alpha   90.00
_cell.angle_beta   90.00
_cell.angle_gamma   90.00
#
_symmetry.space_group_name_H-M   'P 1'
#
loop_
_entity.id
_entity.type
_entity.pdbx_description
1 polymer ?
#
loop_
_entity_poly.entity_id
_entity_poly.type
_entity_poly.pdbx_seq_one_letter_code
_entity_poly.pdbx_strand_id
1 'polypeptide(L)'
;MTPDSERNGVLQNELMFRATPGVGLSVKDTWQGNILPPTAQDTCISMETTSCSSHYRNPRVDLWESLSIFQVTIELYKHGSKVAFITFDGKNSNINDWFSSSRILNSSWSDVTPSTIYNYFSIEGYQARERKIPSDAADDLGTAEVMAVFVNYN
;
A
#
# COMPACT_ATOMS: atom_id res chain seq x y z
N MET A 1 26.79 23.20 10.45
CA MET A 1 26.99 23.16 8.99
C MET A 1 27.03 21.69 8.61
N THR A 2 26.11 21.27 7.74
CA THR A 2 25.71 19.90 7.42
C THR A 2 26.82 19.01 6.87
N PRO A 3 26.53 17.71 6.75
CA PRO A 3 26.49 17.13 5.40
C PRO A 3 25.25 16.21 5.28
N ASP A 4 24.10 16.59 4.73
CA ASP A 4 23.74 16.83 3.33
C ASP A 4 24.57 16.14 2.23
N SER A 5 24.99 14.89 2.44
CA SER A 5 25.71 14.10 1.41
C SER A 5 25.23 12.65 1.19
N GLU A 6 24.00 12.29 1.55
CA GLU A 6 23.42 10.97 1.22
C GLU A 6 22.21 11.05 0.27
N ARG A 7 22.27 11.94 -0.73
CA ARG A 7 21.32 11.96 -1.86
C ARG A 7 21.84 11.20 -3.09
N ASN A 8 22.41 10.01 -2.87
CA ASN A 8 22.76 9.08 -3.95
C ASN A 8 21.98 7.77 -3.76
N GLY A 9 20.88 7.61 -4.51
CA GLY A 9 20.22 6.31 -4.70
C GLY A 9 18.89 6.08 -3.97
N VAL A 10 18.26 7.10 -3.37
CA VAL A 10 16.91 6.93 -2.80
C VAL A 10 15.93 6.74 -3.96
N LEU A 11 15.46 5.51 -4.16
CA LEU A 11 14.27 5.23 -4.96
C LEU A 11 13.20 6.23 -4.52
N GLN A 12 12.69 7.06 -5.44
CA GLN A 12 11.59 7.96 -5.11
C GLN A 12 10.37 7.10 -4.83
N ASN A 13 10.11 6.81 -3.57
CA ASN A 13 8.91 6.15 -3.09
C ASN A 13 7.80 7.21 -3.04
N GLU A 14 7.00 7.32 -4.09
CA GLU A 14 5.85 8.22 -4.07
C GLU A 14 4.68 7.55 -3.36
N LEU A 15 4.14 8.22 -2.33
CA LEU A 15 2.92 7.78 -1.66
C LEU A 15 1.73 7.93 -2.62
N MET A 16 1.13 6.81 -2.98
CA MET A 16 -0.08 6.77 -3.81
C MET A 16 -1.34 6.72 -2.96
N PHE A 17 -1.29 6.04 -1.81
CA PHE A 17 -2.46 5.86 -0.98
C PHE A 17 -2.11 5.57 0.48
N ARG A 18 -2.90 6.10 1.41
CA ARG A 18 -2.84 5.81 2.85
C ARG A 18 -4.24 5.42 3.31
N ALA A 19 -4.41 4.17 3.74
CA ALA A 19 -5.60 3.74 4.45
C ALA A 19 -5.47 4.05 5.94
N THR A 20 -6.56 4.52 6.52
CA THR A 20 -6.63 4.93 7.92
C THR A 20 -7.77 4.18 8.59
N PRO A 21 -7.52 3.40 9.65
CA PRO A 21 -8.55 2.63 10.33
C PRO A 21 -9.55 3.56 11.03
N GLY A 22 -10.79 3.10 11.16
CA GLY A 22 -11.81 3.79 11.96
C GLY A 22 -12.40 5.07 11.37
N VAL A 23 -11.97 5.50 10.17
CA VAL A 23 -12.48 6.75 9.54
C VAL A 23 -13.86 6.60 8.87
N GLY A 24 -14.44 5.39 8.86
CA GLY A 24 -15.78 5.14 8.30
C GLY A 24 -15.88 5.21 6.77
N LEU A 25 -14.74 5.26 6.06
CA LEU A 25 -14.67 5.24 4.60
C LEU A 25 -14.19 3.86 4.11
N SER A 26 -14.68 3.46 2.94
CA SER A 26 -14.29 2.22 2.29
C SER A 26 -12.92 2.39 1.63
N VAL A 27 -11.93 1.63 2.11
CA VAL A 27 -10.56 1.61 1.57
C VAL A 27 -10.58 1.33 0.06
N LYS A 28 -11.40 0.35 -0.36
CA LYS A 28 -11.54 -0.05 -1.76
C LYS A 28 -12.14 1.08 -2.61
N ASP A 29 -13.28 1.64 -2.18
CA ASP A 29 -13.96 2.66 -2.96
C ASP A 29 -13.14 3.95 -3.04
N THR A 30 -12.37 4.26 -1.98
CA THR A 30 -11.42 5.35 -2.04
C THR A 30 -10.28 5.05 -3.00
N TRP A 31 -9.64 3.87 -2.95
CA TRP A 31 -8.60 3.50 -3.92
C TRP A 31 -9.08 3.62 -5.37
N GLN A 32 -10.27 3.10 -5.67
CA GLN A 32 -10.87 3.11 -7.01
C GLN A 32 -11.37 4.50 -7.46
N GLY A 33 -11.39 5.49 -6.56
CA GLY A 33 -11.91 6.82 -6.86
C GLY A 33 -13.44 6.94 -6.87
N ASN A 34 -14.16 5.89 -6.43
CA ASN A 34 -15.62 5.92 -6.25
C ASN A 34 -16.03 6.85 -5.09
N ILE A 35 -15.14 7.01 -4.11
CA ILE A 35 -15.27 7.96 -3.00
C ILE A 35 -14.00 8.80 -2.97
N LEU A 36 -14.15 10.11 -3.17
CA LEU A 36 -13.03 11.04 -3.01
C LEU A 36 -12.87 11.40 -1.53
N PRO A 37 -11.69 11.19 -0.93
CA PRO A 37 -11.46 11.67 0.43
C PRO A 37 -11.45 13.21 0.43
N PRO A 38 -11.77 13.85 1.57
CA PRO A 38 -11.52 15.27 1.76
C PRO A 38 -10.06 15.63 1.44
N THR A 39 -9.81 16.90 1.14
CA THR A 39 -8.44 17.41 0.96
C THR A 39 -7.57 16.96 2.13
N ALA A 40 -6.50 16.24 1.79
CA ALA A 40 -5.65 15.65 2.80
C ALA A 40 -4.94 16.72 3.63
N GLN A 41 -4.95 16.54 4.94
CA GLN A 41 -4.09 17.29 5.84
C GLN A 41 -2.65 16.81 5.65
N ASP A 42 -1.66 17.67 5.92
CA ASP A 42 -0.24 17.32 5.79
C ASP A 42 0.12 16.05 6.59
N THR A 43 -0.52 15.84 7.73
CA THR A 43 -0.35 14.64 8.58
C THR A 43 -0.78 13.34 7.89
N CYS A 44 -1.68 13.41 6.91
CA CYS A 44 -2.19 12.26 6.16
C CYS A 44 -1.28 11.84 4.99
N ILE A 45 -0.23 12.63 4.70
CA ILE A 45 0.78 12.33 3.67
C ILE A 45 2.04 11.71 4.33
N SER A 46 2.04 11.59 5.67
CA SER A 46 3.11 10.97 6.46
C SER A 46 2.64 9.69 7.15
N MET A 47 3.57 8.76 7.39
CA MET A 47 3.37 7.56 8.19
C MET A 47 3.89 7.70 9.63
N GLU A 48 4.61 8.80 9.93
CA GLU A 48 5.15 9.06 11.28
C GLU A 48 4.05 9.24 12.32
N THR A 49 2.87 9.67 11.88
CA THR A 49 1.69 9.83 12.73
C THR A 49 0.58 8.88 12.30
N THR A 50 -0.04 8.25 13.28
CA THR A 50 -1.24 7.45 13.07
C THR A 50 -2.49 8.34 12.96
N SER A 51 -2.42 9.57 13.49
CA SER A 51 -3.50 10.55 13.51
C SER A 51 -3.75 11.17 12.13
N CYS A 52 -4.75 10.64 11.43
CA CYS A 52 -5.35 11.27 10.26
C CYS A 52 -6.86 10.98 10.29
N SER A 53 -7.67 11.93 9.86
CA SER A 53 -9.13 11.84 9.92
C SER A 53 -9.78 11.24 8.66
N SER A 54 -8.98 10.90 7.65
CA SER A 54 -9.44 10.38 6.36
C SER A 54 -8.42 9.41 5.76
N HIS A 55 -8.76 8.75 4.66
CA HIS A 55 -7.76 8.19 3.75
C HIS A 55 -7.05 9.32 2.98
N TYR A 56 -5.83 9.06 2.53
CA TYR A 56 -5.17 9.86 1.49
C TYR A 56 -5.16 9.06 0.19
N ARG A 57 -5.47 9.74 -0.92
CA ARG A 57 -5.36 9.19 -2.27
C ARG A 57 -4.70 10.22 -3.17
N ASN A 58 -3.54 9.87 -3.72
CA ASN A 58 -2.84 10.71 -4.67
C ASN A 58 -3.63 10.73 -6.00
N PRO A 59 -3.95 11.91 -6.59
CA PRO A 59 -4.62 11.99 -7.89
C PRO A 59 -3.87 11.27 -9.02
N ARG A 60 -2.55 11.06 -8.89
CA ARG A 60 -1.76 10.30 -9.86
C ARG A 60 -2.18 8.82 -9.97
N VAL A 61 -2.92 8.29 -9.01
CA VAL A 61 -3.55 6.96 -9.13
C VAL A 61 -4.45 6.90 -10.38
N ASP A 62 -5.12 8.00 -10.75
CA ASP A 62 -5.97 8.04 -11.96
C ASP A 62 -5.15 8.08 -13.26
N LEU A 63 -3.84 8.29 -13.17
CA LEU A 63 -2.90 8.34 -14.28
C LEU A 63 -2.08 7.05 -14.41
N TRP A 64 -2.37 6.02 -13.60
CA TRP A 64 -1.55 4.82 -13.41
C TRP A 64 -0.95 4.23 -14.70
N GLU A 65 -1.78 4.00 -15.72
CA GLU A 65 -1.35 3.37 -16.97
C GLU A 65 -0.40 4.25 -17.80
N SER A 66 -0.38 5.57 -17.55
CA SER A 66 0.56 6.51 -18.16
C SER A 66 1.87 6.63 -17.38
N LEU A 67 1.95 6.05 -16.18
CA LEU A 67 3.11 6.12 -15.32
C LEU A 67 4.08 4.96 -15.61
N SER A 68 5.37 5.25 -15.70
CA SER A 68 6.44 4.25 -15.83
C SER A 68 6.74 3.56 -14.50
N ILE A 69 5.75 2.92 -13.90
CA ILE A 69 5.86 2.26 -12.59
C ILE A 69 6.74 1.02 -12.73
N PHE A 70 7.81 0.98 -11.94
CA PHE A 70 8.73 -0.13 -11.83
C PHE A 70 8.32 -1.10 -10.71
N GLN A 71 7.99 -0.56 -9.53
CA GLN A 71 7.58 -1.33 -8.37
C GLN A 71 6.43 -0.67 -7.64
N VAL A 72 5.60 -1.49 -7.02
CA VAL A 72 4.58 -1.05 -6.06
C VAL A 72 4.86 -1.73 -4.74
N THR A 73 4.90 -0.99 -3.64
CA THR A 73 5.11 -1.56 -2.31
C THR A 73 3.93 -1.23 -1.41
N ILE A 74 3.34 -2.26 -0.82
CA ILE A 74 2.43 -2.11 0.33
C ILE A 74 3.28 -2.17 1.58
N GLU A 75 3.08 -1.21 2.47
CA GLU A 75 3.73 -1.17 3.78
C GLU A 75 2.68 -1.05 4.89
N LEU A 76 2.91 -1.78 5.99
CA LEU A 76 2.11 -1.69 7.21
C LEU A 76 2.92 -0.98 8.29
N TYR A 77 2.26 -0.07 9.00
CA TYR A 77 2.87 0.73 10.04
C TYR A 77 2.14 0.56 11.38
N LYS A 78 2.92 0.57 12.46
CA LYS A 78 2.47 0.57 13.85
C LYS A 78 3.33 1.53 14.65
N HIS A 79 2.70 2.48 15.35
CA HIS A 79 3.37 3.54 16.09
C HIS A 79 4.45 4.28 15.26
N GLY A 80 4.13 4.57 14.00
CA GLY A 80 5.04 5.25 13.06
C GLY A 80 6.19 4.40 12.52
N SER A 81 6.30 3.13 12.92
CA SER A 81 7.35 2.22 12.46
C SER A 81 6.78 1.21 11.47
N LYS A 82 7.50 0.97 10.37
CA LYS A 82 7.16 -0.09 9.42
C LYS A 82 7.33 -1.46 10.07
N VAL A 83 6.27 -2.25 10.09
CA VAL A 83 6.24 -3.60 10.68
C VAL A 83 6.21 -4.72 9.63
N ALA A 84 5.65 -4.45 8.44
CA ALA A 84 5.60 -5.43 7.36
C ALA A 84 5.49 -4.76 5.98
N PHE A 85 5.80 -5.52 4.93
CA PHE A 85 5.69 -5.05 3.55
C PHE A 85 5.51 -6.18 2.53
N ILE A 86 4.99 -5.83 1.36
CA ILE A 86 5.06 -6.64 0.13
C ILE A 86 5.43 -5.71 -1.02
N THR A 87 6.42 -6.10 -1.82
CA THR A 87 6.79 -5.41 -3.06
C THR A 87 6.32 -6.23 -4.25
N PHE A 88 5.74 -5.55 -5.24
CA PHE A 88 5.18 -6.11 -6.46
C PHE A 88 5.89 -5.56 -7.70
N ASP A 89 5.90 -6.34 -8.78
CA ASP A 89 6.27 -5.88 -10.11
C ASP A 89 5.15 -4.98 -10.66
N GLY A 90 5.44 -3.69 -10.71
CA GLY A 90 4.52 -2.66 -11.15
C GLY A 90 4.48 -2.46 -12.67
N LYS A 91 5.41 -3.07 -13.42
CA LYS A 91 5.48 -2.88 -14.88
C LYS A 91 4.22 -3.43 -15.54
N ASN A 92 3.70 -2.68 -16.51
CA ASN A 92 2.52 -3.05 -17.30
C ASN A 92 1.34 -3.50 -16.41
N SER A 93 1.13 -2.80 -15.30
CA SER A 93 -0.02 -2.99 -14.41
C SER A 93 -1.02 -1.85 -14.59
N ASN A 94 -2.24 -2.07 -14.11
CA ASN A 94 -3.29 -1.08 -13.93
C ASN A 94 -3.67 -1.01 -12.44
N ILE A 95 -4.56 -0.06 -12.10
CA ILE A 95 -5.00 0.19 -10.72
C ILE A 95 -5.63 -1.02 -10.01
N ASN A 96 -6.04 -2.07 -10.73
CA ASN A 96 -6.71 -3.26 -10.20
C ASN A 96 -5.81 -4.50 -10.15
N ASP A 97 -4.83 -4.64 -11.05
CA ASP A 97 -4.08 -5.89 -11.24
C ASP A 97 -2.65 -5.87 -10.68
N TRP A 98 -2.13 -4.70 -10.25
CA TRP A 98 -0.82 -4.60 -9.62
C TRP A 98 -0.74 -5.43 -8.34
N PHE A 99 -1.86 -5.54 -7.62
CA PHE A 99 -2.02 -6.38 -6.44
C PHE A 99 -2.44 -7.79 -6.84
N SER A 100 -1.51 -8.54 -7.42
CA SER A 100 -1.66 -9.94 -7.80
C SER A 100 -0.50 -10.76 -7.22
N SER A 101 -0.79 -11.99 -6.79
CA SER A 101 0.24 -12.88 -6.24
C SER A 101 1.36 -13.18 -7.24
N SER A 102 1.03 -13.30 -8.53
CA SER A 102 1.99 -13.52 -9.60
C SER A 102 2.97 -12.36 -9.80
N ARG A 103 2.68 -11.19 -9.24
CA ARG A 103 3.51 -9.99 -9.31
C ARG A 103 4.37 -9.81 -8.06
N ILE A 104 4.26 -10.65 -7.03
CA ILE A 104 5.08 -10.51 -5.81
C ILE A 104 6.57 -10.64 -6.18
N LEU A 105 7.37 -9.66 -5.75
CA LEU A 105 8.83 -9.68 -5.88
C LEU A 105 9.49 -9.99 -4.53
N ASN A 106 8.95 -9.44 -3.45
CA ASN A 106 9.48 -9.60 -2.11
C ASN A 106 8.38 -9.40 -1.05
N SER A 107 8.55 -10.00 0.12
CA SER A 107 7.61 -9.89 1.23
C SER A 107 8.35 -10.05 2.57
N SER A 108 7.88 -9.37 3.62
CA SER A 108 8.33 -9.64 4.99
C SER A 108 7.81 -10.96 5.56
N TRP A 109 6.75 -11.53 4.96
CA TRP A 109 6.18 -12.82 5.36
C TRP A 109 6.72 -13.95 4.49
N SER A 110 7.18 -15.03 5.13
CA SER A 110 7.83 -16.16 4.47
C SER A 110 6.90 -16.98 3.58
N ASP A 111 5.60 -16.96 3.85
CA ASP A 111 4.55 -17.69 3.13
C ASP A 111 3.83 -16.83 2.09
N VAL A 112 4.14 -15.53 2.01
CA VAL A 112 3.64 -14.63 0.98
C VAL A 112 4.62 -14.59 -0.19
N THR A 113 4.46 -15.55 -1.10
CA THR A 113 5.31 -15.72 -2.29
C THR A 113 4.46 -15.86 -3.57
N PRO A 114 5.06 -15.72 -4.77
CA PRO A 114 4.35 -15.97 -6.03
C PRO A 114 3.85 -17.40 -6.21
N SER A 115 4.50 -18.39 -5.59
CA SER A 115 4.17 -19.81 -5.72
C SER A 115 3.13 -20.28 -4.70
N THR A 116 2.84 -19.49 -3.68
CA THR A 116 1.79 -19.80 -2.70
C THR A 116 0.41 -19.80 -3.38
N ILE A 117 -0.42 -20.79 -3.06
CA ILE A 117 -1.80 -20.86 -3.53
C ILE A 117 -2.68 -20.08 -2.56
N TYR A 118 -3.28 -18.99 -3.03
CA TYR A 118 -4.19 -18.15 -2.26
C TYR A 118 -5.64 -18.43 -2.65
N ASN A 119 -6.53 -18.48 -1.66
CA ASN A 119 -7.96 -18.55 -1.95
C ASN A 119 -8.46 -17.25 -2.60
N TYR A 120 -7.94 -16.11 -2.12
CA TYR A 120 -8.25 -14.77 -2.64
C TYR A 120 -7.02 -13.89 -2.54
N PHE A 121 -6.64 -13.24 -3.65
CA PHE A 121 -5.53 -12.28 -3.71
C PHE A 121 -5.83 -11.25 -4.79
N SER A 122 -6.68 -10.28 -4.46
CA SER A 122 -7.07 -9.18 -5.35
C SER A 122 -7.62 -8.01 -4.53
N ILE A 123 -7.63 -6.82 -5.13
CA ILE A 123 -8.23 -5.61 -4.52
C ILE A 123 -9.74 -5.79 -4.28
N GLU A 124 -10.41 -6.48 -5.21
CA GLU A 124 -11.83 -6.82 -5.09
C GLU A 124 -12.12 -7.72 -3.88
N GLY A 125 -11.14 -8.55 -3.48
CA GLY A 125 -11.28 -9.50 -2.39
C GLY A 125 -12.40 -10.53 -2.66
N TYR A 126 -12.98 -11.07 -1.58
CA TYR A 126 -14.15 -11.95 -1.62
C TYR A 126 -15.21 -11.46 -0.62
N GLN A 127 -16.46 -11.33 -1.07
CA GLN A 127 -17.53 -10.73 -0.27
C GLN A 127 -18.16 -11.68 0.76
N ALA A 128 -17.80 -12.97 0.78
CA ALA A 128 -18.42 -13.95 1.67
C ALA A 128 -17.40 -14.70 2.55
N ARG A 129 -17.36 -14.38 3.84
CA ARG A 129 -16.64 -15.07 4.93
C ARG A 129 -15.19 -14.65 5.18
N GLU A 130 -14.87 -14.76 6.48
CA GLU A 130 -13.67 -14.32 7.18
C GLU A 130 -12.38 -14.59 6.41
N ARG A 131 -11.54 -13.55 6.33
CA ARG A 131 -10.24 -13.60 5.66
C ARG A 131 -9.38 -14.69 6.32
N LYS A 132 -9.13 -15.80 5.62
CA LYS A 132 -7.98 -16.65 5.94
C LYS A 132 -6.73 -15.98 5.38
N ILE A 133 -6.22 -15.04 6.15
CA ILE A 133 -4.89 -14.48 5.98
C ILE A 133 -3.90 -15.54 6.53
N PRO A 134 -2.72 -15.73 5.90
CA PRO A 134 -1.67 -16.56 6.48
C PRO A 134 -1.37 -16.11 7.93
N SER A 135 -1.04 -17.04 8.84
CA SER A 135 -1.05 -16.78 10.30
C SER A 135 -0.20 -15.57 10.70
N ASP A 136 0.95 -15.42 10.08
CA ASP A 136 1.93 -14.39 10.44
C ASP A 136 1.50 -13.03 9.88
N ALA A 137 0.91 -13.02 8.69
CA ALA A 137 0.29 -11.82 8.12
C ALA A 137 -0.97 -11.40 8.87
N ALA A 138 -1.69 -12.34 9.52
CA ALA A 138 -2.88 -12.02 10.31
C ALA A 138 -2.56 -11.23 11.58
N ASP A 139 -1.44 -11.52 12.24
CA ASP A 139 -1.01 -10.81 13.45
C ASP A 139 -0.55 -9.38 13.13
N ASP A 140 0.22 -9.20 12.05
CA ASP A 140 0.66 -7.88 11.61
C ASP A 140 -0.49 -7.05 11.05
N LEU A 141 -1.37 -7.64 10.22
CA LEU A 141 -2.58 -6.95 9.73
C LEU A 141 -3.59 -6.67 10.84
N GLY A 142 -3.62 -7.50 11.88
CA GLY A 142 -4.46 -7.32 13.06
C GLY A 142 -3.98 -6.21 13.99
N THR A 143 -2.70 -5.80 13.90
CA THR A 143 -2.12 -4.76 14.75
C THR A 143 -1.57 -3.54 14.02
N ALA A 144 -1.59 -3.55 12.69
CA ALA A 144 -1.24 -2.39 11.87
C ALA A 144 -2.27 -1.27 12.03
N GLU A 145 -1.76 -0.05 12.21
CA GLU A 145 -2.57 1.15 12.38
C GLU A 145 -2.68 1.94 11.09
N VAL A 146 -1.79 1.72 10.13
CA VAL A 146 -1.81 2.40 8.83
C VAL A 146 -1.31 1.43 7.75
N MET A 147 -1.98 1.41 6.60
CA MET A 147 -1.49 0.78 5.38
C MET A 147 -1.18 1.86 4.35
N ALA A 148 0.01 1.79 3.75
CA ALA A 148 0.45 2.70 2.71
C ALA A 148 0.79 1.95 1.42
N VAL A 149 0.49 2.59 0.29
CA VAL A 149 0.90 2.13 -1.04
C VAL A 149 1.88 3.14 -1.59
N PHE A 150 3.09 2.67 -1.87
CA PHE A 150 4.15 3.45 -2.51
C PHE A 150 4.40 2.92 -3.92
N VAL A 151 4.79 3.82 -4.83
CA VAL A 151 5.31 3.42 -6.15
C VAL A 151 6.72 3.92 -6.36
N ASN A 152 7.48 3.15 -7.13
CA ASN A 152 8.75 3.55 -7.69
C ASN A 152 8.65 3.59 -9.21
N TYR A 153 9.37 4.54 -9.78
CA TYR A 153 9.45 4.73 -11.22
C TYR A 153 10.79 4.21 -11.76
N ASN A 154 10.79 3.82 -13.03
CA ASN A 154 12.00 3.50 -13.79
C ASN A 154 12.76 4.77 -14.21
#